data_AF-R2TG11-F1
#
_entry.id   AF-R2TG11-F1
#
_cell.length_a   1.000
_cell.length_b   1.000
_cell.length_c   1.000
_cell.angle_alpha   90.00
_cell.angle_beta   90.00
_cell.angle_gamma   90.00
#
_symmetry.space_group_name_H-M   'P 1'
#
loop_
_entity.id
_entity.type
_entity.pdbx_description
1 polymer ?
#
loop_
_entity_poly.entity_id
_entity_poly.type
_entity_poly.pdbx_seq_one_letter_code
_entity_poly.pdbx_strand_id
1 'polypeptide(L)'
;MEVGPFRLGMRTLKTALAVMLCIILFKVLDRGAPMIAALAAVFSLRQDLTTSLTFGKSRILGNTLGGGLAIVYFLVKDLFSNDFLVELFFLPFLVIIVIVISDGMNNNSGIISAIATLLLISLSIPQGESFYFALSRVIDTFIGTFIGIGLNFFFKPKPIEEKHEIDEDLAELAKKEKELEELKKKVQKQAEIEKEHTESKK
;
A
#
# COMPACT_ATOMS: atom_id res chain seq x y z
N MET A 1 6.95 -17.70 -13.38
CA MET A 1 7.22 -17.94 -14.82
C MET A 1 7.83 -16.68 -15.39
N GLU A 2 9.01 -16.77 -16.00
CA GLU A 2 9.66 -15.65 -16.66
C GLU A 2 9.43 -15.76 -18.18
N VAL A 3 8.86 -14.72 -18.80
CA VAL A 3 8.71 -14.61 -20.25
C VAL A 3 9.58 -13.45 -20.70
N GLY A 4 10.82 -13.74 -21.11
CA GLY A 4 11.82 -12.71 -21.39
C GLY A 4 12.09 -11.84 -20.14
N PRO A 5 12.01 -10.49 -20.22
CA PRO A 5 12.21 -9.62 -19.06
C PRO A 5 11.02 -9.59 -18.09
N PHE A 6 9.89 -10.25 -18.41
CA PHE A 6 8.66 -10.16 -17.65
C PHE A 6 8.52 -11.30 -16.65
N ARG A 7 8.28 -10.96 -15.38
CA ARG A 7 8.04 -11.92 -14.29
C ARG A 7 6.55 -12.03 -13.99
N LEU A 8 5.97 -13.20 -14.28
CA LEU A 8 4.63 -13.57 -13.82
C LEU A 8 4.77 -14.36 -12.52
N GLY A 9 4.63 -13.64 -11.41
CA GLY A 9 4.66 -14.18 -10.05
C GLY A 9 3.27 -14.41 -9.47
N MET A 10 3.22 -15.17 -8.37
CA MET A 10 1.98 -15.49 -7.66
C MET A 10 1.18 -14.24 -7.25
N ARG A 11 1.87 -13.16 -6.85
CA ARG A 11 1.22 -11.89 -6.51
C ARG A 11 0.42 -11.31 -7.68
N THR A 12 0.94 -11.39 -8.91
CA THR A 12 0.25 -10.89 -10.11
C THR A 12 -1.06 -11.65 -10.33
N LEU A 13 -1.02 -12.99 -10.22
CA LEU A 13 -2.20 -13.83 -10.37
C LEU A 13 -3.26 -13.55 -9.30
N LYS A 14 -2.86 -13.48 -8.02
CA LYS A 14 -3.78 -13.13 -6.92
C LYS A 14 -4.40 -11.74 -7.10
N THR A 15 -3.65 -10.79 -7.66
CA THR A 15 -4.16 -9.45 -7.92
C THR A 15 -5.25 -9.45 -8.99
N ALA A 16 -5.03 -10.15 -10.11
CA ALA A 16 -6.05 -10.31 -11.14
C ALA A 16 -7.29 -11.05 -10.59
N LEU A 17 -7.08 -12.10 -9.80
CA LEU A 17 -8.16 -12.84 -9.14
C LEU A 17 -8.95 -11.95 -8.17
N ALA A 18 -8.29 -11.08 -7.41
CA ALA A 18 -8.94 -10.14 -6.49
C ALA A 18 -9.87 -9.17 -7.22
N VAL A 19 -9.39 -8.62 -8.34
CA VAL A 19 -10.20 -7.73 -9.19
C VAL A 19 -11.39 -8.49 -9.78
N MET A 20 -11.19 -9.70 -10.28
CA MET A 20 -12.27 -10.56 -10.79
C MET A 20 -13.34 -10.83 -9.72
N LEU A 21 -12.93 -11.18 -8.50
CA LEU A 21 -13.87 -11.40 -7.39
C LEU A 21 -14.65 -10.14 -7.02
N CYS A 22 -14.01 -8.96 -7.01
CA CYS A 22 -14.71 -7.69 -6.78
C CYS A 22 -15.78 -7.44 -7.86
N ILE A 23 -15.45 -7.68 -9.13
CA ILE A 23 -16.38 -7.49 -10.26
C ILE A 23 -17.59 -8.43 -10.13
N ILE A 24 -17.33 -9.72 -9.91
CA ILE A 24 -18.40 -10.72 -9.75
C ILE A 24 -19.29 -10.38 -8.56
N LEU A 25 -18.68 -10.05 -7.41
CA LEU A 25 -19.43 -9.71 -6.20
C LEU A 25 -20.35 -8.50 -6.42
N PHE A 26 -19.84 -7.43 -7.03
CA PHE A 26 -20.64 -6.22 -7.27
C PHE A 26 -21.74 -6.45 -8.30
N LYS A 27 -21.51 -7.32 -9.29
CA LYS A 27 -22.54 -7.70 -10.27
C LYS A 27 -23.66 -8.53 -9.64
N VAL A 28 -23.31 -9.48 -8.77
CA VAL A 28 -24.29 -10.36 -8.09
C VAL A 28 -25.10 -9.60 -7.04
N LEU A 29 -24.48 -8.65 -6.34
CA LEU A 29 -25.14 -7.82 -5.33
C LEU A 29 -25.84 -6.58 -5.89
N ASP A 30 -25.77 -6.36 -7.20
CA ASP A 30 -26.25 -5.15 -7.89
C ASP A 30 -25.77 -3.84 -7.22
N ARG A 31 -24.51 -3.82 -6.78
CA ARG A 31 -23.91 -2.76 -5.95
C ARG A 31 -23.33 -1.60 -6.76
N GLY A 32 -23.42 -1.66 -8.09
CA GLY A 32 -22.86 -0.65 -9.00
C GLY A 32 -21.39 -0.91 -9.36
N ALA A 33 -20.61 0.16 -9.53
CA ALA A 33 -19.25 0.07 -10.08
C ALA A 33 -18.21 -0.49 -9.08
N PRO A 34 -17.49 -1.58 -9.40
CA PRO A 34 -16.55 -2.25 -8.49
C PRO A 34 -15.20 -1.55 -8.33
N MET A 35 -14.98 -0.40 -8.98
CA MET A 35 -13.67 0.26 -9.08
C MET A 35 -12.97 0.44 -7.73
N ILE A 36 -13.70 0.92 -6.72
CA ILE A 36 -13.12 1.22 -5.40
C ILE A 36 -12.76 -0.06 -4.65
N ALA A 37 -13.63 -1.07 -4.67
CA ALA A 37 -13.34 -2.36 -4.09
C ALA A 37 -12.14 -3.03 -4.78
N ALA A 38 -12.08 -2.99 -6.12
CA ALA A 38 -10.97 -3.54 -6.87
C ALA A 38 -9.64 -2.85 -6.52
N LEU A 39 -9.59 -1.52 -6.48
CA LEU A 39 -8.40 -0.77 -6.07
C LEU A 39 -8.01 -1.08 -4.62
N ALA A 40 -8.98 -1.15 -3.72
CA ALA A 40 -8.72 -1.50 -2.32
C ALA A 40 -8.14 -2.90 -2.16
N ALA A 41 -8.62 -3.87 -2.94
CA ALA A 41 -8.10 -5.23 -2.94
C ALA A 41 -6.65 -5.29 -3.44
N VAL A 42 -6.36 -4.62 -4.56
CA VAL A 42 -5.00 -4.50 -5.13
C VAL A 42 -4.05 -3.82 -4.13
N PHE A 43 -4.50 -2.75 -3.49
CA PHE A 43 -3.70 -2.05 -2.48
C PHE A 43 -3.55 -2.83 -1.18
N SER A 44 -4.42 -3.78 -0.86
CA SER A 44 -4.31 -4.57 0.38
C SER A 44 -3.46 -5.83 0.21
N LEU A 45 -3.32 -6.33 -1.03
CA LEU A 45 -2.43 -7.43 -1.35
C LEU A 45 -0.96 -7.01 -1.19
N ARG A 46 -0.20 -7.72 -0.34
CA ARG A 46 1.25 -7.62 -0.18
C ARG A 46 1.93 -8.95 -0.49
N GLN A 47 3.26 -9.00 -0.45
CA GLN A 47 4.01 -10.25 -0.65
C GLN A 47 3.68 -11.26 0.46
N ASP A 48 3.64 -10.79 1.70
CA ASP A 48 3.35 -11.58 2.89
C ASP A 48 2.00 -11.19 3.54
N LEU A 49 1.42 -12.15 4.24
CA LEU A 49 0.11 -12.01 4.89
C LEU A 49 0.16 -11.01 6.05
N THR A 50 1.23 -11.03 6.84
CA THR A 50 1.42 -10.14 7.98
C THR A 50 1.39 -8.67 7.57
N THR A 51 2.14 -8.32 6.52
CA THR A 51 2.14 -6.96 5.96
C THR A 51 0.82 -6.64 5.30
N SER A 52 0.14 -7.61 4.68
CA SER A 52 -1.22 -7.41 4.14
C SER A 52 -2.23 -7.07 5.24
N LEU A 53 -2.16 -7.73 6.38
CA LEU A 53 -3.02 -7.46 7.54
C LEU A 53 -2.72 -6.10 8.16
N THR A 54 -1.44 -5.79 8.40
CA THR A 54 -1.03 -4.48 8.94
C THR A 54 -1.45 -3.35 8.02
N PHE A 55 -1.20 -3.51 6.71
CA PHE A 55 -1.59 -2.52 5.72
C PHE A 55 -3.11 -2.41 5.58
N GLY A 56 -3.83 -3.53 5.59
CA GLY A 56 -5.29 -3.52 5.52
C GLY A 56 -5.95 -2.86 6.73
N LYS A 57 -5.45 -3.11 7.95
CA LYS A 57 -5.90 -2.40 9.16
C LYS A 57 -5.68 -0.89 9.04
N SER A 58 -4.49 -0.50 8.62
CA SER A 58 -4.13 0.89 8.39
C SER A 58 -5.04 1.57 7.36
N ARG A 59 -5.39 0.84 6.30
CA ARG A 59 -6.33 1.29 5.27
C ARG A 59 -7.74 1.45 5.82
N ILE A 60 -8.23 0.49 6.60
CA ILE A 60 -9.55 0.56 7.25
C ILE A 60 -9.64 1.82 8.12
N LEU A 61 -8.67 2.03 9.01
CA LEU A 61 -8.61 3.23 9.86
C LEU A 61 -8.54 4.52 9.04
N GLY A 62 -7.68 4.54 8.01
CA GLY A 62 -7.51 5.71 7.15
C GLY A 62 -8.79 6.06 6.40
N ASN A 63 -9.47 5.08 5.78
CA ASN A 63 -10.71 5.34 5.06
C ASN A 63 -11.86 5.74 5.98
N THR A 64 -11.91 5.20 7.20
CA THR A 64 -12.88 5.63 8.21
C THR A 64 -12.67 7.10 8.57
N LEU A 65 -11.43 7.51 8.82
CA LEU A 65 -11.10 8.90 9.13
C LEU A 65 -11.40 9.83 7.96
N GLY A 66 -10.93 9.47 6.75
CA GLY A 66 -11.16 10.25 5.54
C GLY A 66 -12.64 10.36 5.17
N GLY A 67 -13.38 9.26 5.26
CA GLY A 67 -14.82 9.24 5.01
C GLY A 67 -15.62 10.03 6.05
N GLY A 68 -15.24 9.94 7.33
CA GLY A 68 -15.84 10.74 8.40
C GLY A 68 -15.64 12.24 8.19
N LEU A 69 -14.41 12.66 7.87
CA LEU A 69 -14.12 14.07 7.59
C LEU A 69 -14.73 14.56 6.28
N ALA A 70 -14.94 13.68 5.30
CA ALA A 70 -15.67 14.03 4.09
C ALA A 70 -17.17 14.28 4.36
N ILE A 71 -17.77 13.56 5.31
CA ILE A 71 -19.14 13.87 5.77
C ILE A 71 -19.17 15.25 6.43
N VAL A 72 -18.18 15.58 7.27
CA VAL A 72 -18.04 16.92 7.86
C VAL A 72 -17.88 17.99 6.77
N TYR A 73 -17.06 17.74 5.75
CA TYR A 73 -16.92 18.62 4.59
C TYR A 73 -18.27 18.91 3.92
N PHE A 74 -19.08 17.88 3.65
CA PHE A 74 -20.39 18.07 3.03
C PHE A 74 -21.35 18.90 3.88
N LEU A 75 -21.41 18.62 5.19
CA LEU A 75 -22.25 19.39 6.10
C LEU A 75 -21.88 20.88 6.10
N VAL A 76 -20.59 21.19 6.10
CA VAL A 76 -20.12 22.58 6.01
C VAL A 76 -20.43 23.15 4.63
N LYS A 77 -20.15 22.43 3.54
CA LYS A 77 -20.37 22.93 2.18
C LYS A 77 -21.85 23.25 1.91
N ASP A 78 -22.77 22.45 2.45
CA ASP A 78 -24.21 22.69 2.38
C ASP A 78 -24.62 23.98 3.14
N LEU A 79 -24.09 24.20 4.35
CA LEU A 79 -24.35 25.41 5.14
C LEU A 79 -23.92 26.71 4.43
N PHE A 80 -22.90 26.64 3.57
CA PHE A 80 -22.40 27.75 2.78
C PHE A 80 -22.91 27.74 1.33
N SER A 81 -24.07 27.13 1.06
CA SER A 81 -24.71 27.12 -0.27
C SER A 81 -23.78 26.62 -1.39
N ASN A 82 -22.91 25.67 -1.07
CA ASN A 82 -21.92 25.09 -1.98
C ASN A 82 -20.88 26.08 -2.52
N ASP A 83 -20.55 27.11 -1.75
CA ASP A 83 -19.54 28.10 -2.12
C ASP A 83 -18.16 27.45 -2.40
N PHE A 84 -17.53 27.91 -3.48
CA PHE A 84 -16.20 27.50 -3.88
C PHE A 84 -15.14 27.79 -2.81
N LEU A 85 -15.33 28.82 -1.96
CA LEU A 85 -14.41 29.16 -0.87
C LEU A 85 -14.28 28.04 0.17
N VAL A 86 -15.34 27.25 0.40
CA VAL A 86 -15.27 26.06 1.28
C VAL A 86 -14.35 25.01 0.66
N GLU A 87 -14.46 24.77 -0.63
CA GLU A 87 -13.56 23.84 -1.34
C GLU A 87 -12.12 24.36 -1.35
N LEU A 88 -11.93 25.67 -1.56
CA LEU A 88 -10.60 26.29 -1.65
C LEU A 88 -9.85 26.29 -0.32
N PHE A 89 -10.52 26.54 0.80
CA PHE A 89 -9.85 26.71 2.10
C PHE A 89 -10.15 25.59 3.10
N PHE A 90 -11.40 25.13 3.19
CA PHE A 90 -11.79 24.14 4.19
C PHE A 90 -11.34 22.73 3.82
N LEU A 91 -11.39 22.35 2.54
CA LEU A 91 -10.92 21.02 2.13
C LEU A 91 -9.42 20.81 2.38
N PRO A 92 -8.49 21.74 2.02
CA PRO A 92 -7.08 21.63 2.41
C PRO A 92 -6.87 21.62 3.93
N PHE A 93 -7.67 22.37 4.68
CA PHE A 93 -7.63 22.34 6.15
C PHE A 93 -7.99 20.95 6.69
N LEU A 94 -9.00 20.29 6.14
CA LEU A 94 -9.34 18.91 6.50
C LEU A 94 -8.23 17.91 6.14
N VAL A 95 -7.48 18.15 5.05
CA VAL A 95 -6.29 17.33 4.72
C VAL A 95 -5.24 17.45 5.82
N ILE A 96 -4.99 18.66 6.35
CA ILE A 96 -4.07 18.85 7.49
C ILE A 96 -4.57 18.07 8.71
N ILE A 97 -5.87 18.14 9.01
CA ILE A 97 -6.49 17.38 10.12
C ILE A 97 -6.30 15.87 9.92
N VAL A 98 -6.53 15.35 8.71
CA VAL A 98 -6.29 13.93 8.39
C VAL A 98 -4.87 13.51 8.73
N ILE A 99 -3.88 14.32 8.34
CA ILE A 99 -2.46 14.02 8.57
C ILE A 99 -2.17 14.00 10.07
N VAL A 100 -2.55 15.05 10.79
CA VAL A 100 -2.26 15.18 12.24
C VAL A 100 -2.93 14.07 13.05
N ILE A 101 -4.21 13.77 12.77
CA ILE A 101 -4.93 12.70 13.48
C ILE A 101 -4.32 11.34 13.15
N SER A 102 -4.03 11.07 11.86
CA SER A 102 -3.44 9.79 11.46
C SER A 102 -2.06 9.58 12.06
N ASP A 103 -1.23 10.62 12.11
CA ASP A 103 0.10 10.58 12.75
C ASP A 103 -0.02 10.36 14.26
N GLY A 104 -0.92 11.08 14.94
CA GLY A 104 -1.21 10.87 16.37
C GLY A 104 -1.74 9.46 16.70
N MET A 105 -2.40 8.81 15.74
CA MET A 105 -2.83 7.40 15.84
C MET A 105 -1.73 6.38 15.48
N ASN A 106 -0.52 6.83 15.14
CA ASN A 106 0.57 6.02 14.58
C ASN A 106 0.14 5.25 13.31
N ASN A 107 -0.78 5.81 12.52
CA ASN A 107 -1.32 5.22 11.30
C ASN A 107 -0.69 5.83 10.04
N ASN A 108 0.62 6.07 10.06
CA ASN A 108 1.34 6.81 9.02
C ASN A 108 1.21 6.15 7.64
N SER A 109 1.18 4.82 7.59
CA SER A 109 0.96 4.05 6.34
C SER A 109 -0.44 4.24 5.73
N GLY A 110 -1.40 4.75 6.52
CA GLY A 110 -2.79 4.94 6.14
C GLY A 110 -3.13 6.37 5.71
N ILE A 111 -2.22 7.34 5.92
CA ILE A 111 -2.43 8.77 5.61
C ILE A 111 -2.84 8.96 4.15
N ILE A 112 -2.10 8.36 3.21
CA ILE A 112 -2.41 8.46 1.79
C ILE A 112 -3.82 7.92 1.50
N SER A 113 -4.20 6.81 2.14
CA SER A 113 -5.54 6.24 1.97
C SER A 113 -6.61 7.18 2.52
N ALA A 114 -6.39 7.75 3.70
CA ALA A 114 -7.32 8.68 4.33
C ALA A 114 -7.55 9.95 3.50
N ILE A 115 -6.46 10.56 3.01
CA ILE A 115 -6.52 11.74 2.13
C ILE A 115 -7.22 11.37 0.82
N ALA A 116 -6.87 10.24 0.20
CA ALA A 116 -7.51 9.80 -1.03
C ALA A 116 -9.02 9.59 -0.85
N THR A 117 -9.45 8.99 0.26
CA THR A 117 -10.87 8.83 0.58
C THR A 117 -11.56 10.18 0.79
N LEU A 118 -10.95 11.08 1.56
CA LEU A 118 -11.48 12.44 1.77
C LEU A 118 -11.69 13.16 0.43
N LEU A 119 -10.67 13.20 -0.42
CA LEU A 119 -10.71 13.92 -1.69
C LEU A 119 -11.67 13.26 -2.69
N LEU A 120 -11.62 11.92 -2.81
CA LEU A 120 -12.52 11.19 -3.70
C LEU A 120 -13.99 11.48 -3.37
N ILE A 121 -14.34 11.39 -2.09
CA ILE A 121 -15.71 11.61 -1.62
C ILE A 121 -16.08 13.10 -1.76
N SER A 122 -15.20 14.02 -1.36
CA SER A 122 -15.48 15.46 -1.36
C SER A 122 -15.57 16.09 -2.76
N LEU A 123 -14.85 15.54 -3.74
CA LEU A 123 -14.75 16.12 -5.10
C LEU A 123 -15.53 15.35 -6.17
N SER A 124 -15.95 14.10 -5.92
CA SER A 124 -16.62 13.27 -6.94
C SER A 124 -18.14 13.18 -6.79
N ILE A 125 -18.72 13.73 -5.73
CA ILE A 125 -20.16 13.59 -5.46
C ILE A 125 -20.91 14.81 -6.01
N PRO A 126 -21.89 14.60 -6.91
CA PRO A 126 -22.81 15.64 -7.33
C PRO A 126 -23.67 16.15 -6.17
N GLN A 127 -24.04 17.43 -6.21
CA GLN A 127 -24.84 18.07 -5.17
C GLN A 127 -26.15 17.31 -4.91
N GLY A 128 -26.39 16.88 -3.66
CA GLY A 128 -27.65 16.26 -3.23
C GLY A 128 -27.58 14.81 -2.71
N GLU A 129 -26.48 14.08 -2.86
CA GLU A 129 -26.30 12.71 -2.33
C GLU A 129 -25.05 12.56 -1.44
N SER A 130 -25.07 13.07 -0.20
CA SER A 130 -23.82 13.16 0.56
C SER A 130 -23.54 11.98 1.49
N PHE A 131 -24.46 11.61 2.38
CA PHE A 131 -24.14 10.66 3.46
C PHE A 131 -24.12 9.20 2.99
N TYR A 132 -25.16 8.76 2.30
CA TYR A 132 -25.28 7.36 1.87
C TYR A 132 -24.18 6.99 0.88
N PHE A 133 -23.85 7.89 -0.05
CA PHE A 133 -22.77 7.67 -0.98
C PHE A 133 -21.42 7.59 -0.24
N ALA A 134 -21.08 8.55 0.63
CA ALA A 134 -19.84 8.51 1.40
C ALA A 134 -19.70 7.19 2.19
N LEU A 135 -20.77 6.76 2.86
CA LEU A 135 -20.81 5.49 3.58
C LEU A 135 -20.61 4.29 2.64
N SER A 136 -21.30 4.27 1.50
CA SER A 136 -21.13 3.22 0.49
C SER A 136 -19.69 3.12 0.02
N ARG A 137 -18.98 4.25 -0.15
CA ARG A 137 -17.58 4.28 -0.58
C ARG A 137 -16.64 3.70 0.48
N VAL A 138 -16.87 4.00 1.76
CA VAL A 138 -16.11 3.39 2.86
C VAL A 138 -16.34 1.87 2.88
N ILE A 139 -17.59 1.43 2.76
CA ILE A 139 -17.95 0.00 2.72
C ILE A 139 -17.32 -0.71 1.51
N ASP A 140 -17.37 -0.11 0.32
CA ASP A 140 -16.75 -0.67 -0.89
C ASP A 140 -15.25 -0.90 -0.69
N THR A 141 -14.59 0.05 -0.02
CA THR A 141 -13.16 -0.05 0.27
C THR A 141 -12.87 -1.18 1.26
N PHE A 142 -13.74 -1.39 2.25
CA PHE A 142 -13.62 -2.52 3.19
C PHE A 142 -13.81 -3.86 2.49
N ILE A 143 -14.84 -3.99 1.65
CA ILE A 143 -15.11 -5.19 0.85
C ILE A 143 -13.85 -5.57 0.06
N GLY A 144 -13.28 -4.61 -0.67
CA GLY A 144 -12.05 -4.83 -1.42
C GLY A 144 -10.87 -5.24 -0.54
N THR A 145 -10.65 -4.54 0.58
CA THR A 145 -9.57 -4.87 1.52
C THR A 145 -9.72 -6.30 2.07
N PHE A 146 -10.93 -6.73 2.43
CA PHE A 146 -11.17 -8.09 2.89
C PHE A 146 -10.95 -9.14 1.81
N ILE A 147 -11.38 -8.88 0.56
CA ILE A 147 -11.09 -9.78 -0.57
C ILE A 147 -9.58 -9.91 -0.78
N GLY A 148 -8.84 -8.79 -0.76
CA GLY A 148 -7.38 -8.80 -0.92
C GLY A 148 -6.66 -9.57 0.17
N ILE A 149 -7.01 -9.35 1.44
CA ILE A 149 -6.45 -10.10 2.58
C ILE A 149 -6.81 -11.57 2.48
N GLY A 150 -8.08 -11.89 2.20
CA GLY A 150 -8.57 -13.27 2.11
C GLY A 150 -7.85 -14.07 1.03
N LEU A 151 -7.60 -13.46 -0.14
CA LEU A 151 -6.79 -14.08 -1.18
C LEU A 151 -5.33 -14.25 -0.75
N ASN A 152 -4.75 -13.29 -0.04
CA ASN A 152 -3.37 -13.48 0.41
C ASN A 152 -3.24 -14.59 1.45
N PHE A 153 -4.26 -14.75 2.29
CA PHE A 153 -4.36 -15.84 3.25
C PHE A 153 -4.48 -17.20 2.55
N PHE A 154 -5.36 -17.33 1.56
CA PHE A 154 -5.62 -18.61 0.90
C PHE A 154 -4.43 -19.12 0.05
N PHE A 155 -3.73 -18.21 -0.62
CA PHE A 155 -2.63 -18.56 -1.52
C PHE A 155 -1.24 -18.37 -0.89
N LYS A 156 -1.11 -18.54 0.44
CA LYS A 156 0.18 -18.45 1.13
C LYS A 156 1.13 -19.53 0.56
N PRO A 157 2.40 -19.21 0.24
CA PRO A 157 3.35 -20.22 -0.23
C PRO A 157 3.46 -21.36 0.78
N LYS A 158 3.64 -22.58 0.28
CA LYS A 158 3.73 -23.77 1.14
C LYS A 158 5.08 -23.77 1.88
N PRO A 159 5.17 -24.34 3.08
CA PRO A 159 6.41 -24.35 3.88
C PRO A 159 7.64 -24.95 3.17
N ILE A 160 7.41 -25.77 2.14
CA ILE A 160 8.47 -26.45 1.38
C ILE A 160 9.18 -25.48 0.42
N GLU A 161 8.44 -24.55 -0.19
CA GLU A 161 9.04 -23.51 -1.07
C GLU A 161 9.87 -22.52 -0.25
N GLU A 162 9.38 -22.10 0.93
CA GLU A 162 10.11 -21.21 1.83
C GLU A 162 11.47 -21.80 2.27
N LYS A 163 11.51 -23.11 2.58
CA LYS A 163 12.77 -23.75 2.98
C LYS A 163 13.80 -23.77 1.85
N HIS A 164 13.36 -24.02 0.61
CA HIS A 164 14.23 -24.03 -0.56
C HIS A 164 14.78 -22.63 -0.86
N GLU A 165 13.95 -21.58 -0.78
CA GLU A 165 14.39 -20.19 -0.95
C GLU A 165 15.42 -19.79 0.12
N ILE A 166 15.21 -20.18 1.38
CA ILE A 166 16.17 -19.92 2.46
C ILE A 166 17.50 -20.65 2.21
N ASP A 167 17.46 -21.91 1.78
CA ASP A 167 18.67 -22.68 1.49
C ASP A 167 19.47 -22.07 0.31
N GLU A 168 18.77 -21.55 -0.71
CA GLU A 168 19.39 -20.81 -1.83
C GLU A 168 19.98 -19.46 -1.40
N ASP A 169 19.24 -18.65 -0.63
CA ASP A 169 19.71 -17.36 -0.10
C ASP A 169 20.95 -17.54 0.78
N LEU A 170 20.97 -18.58 1.63
CA LEU A 170 22.13 -18.94 2.44
C LEU A 170 23.35 -19.32 1.58
N ALA A 171 23.15 -20.05 0.49
CA ALA A 171 24.22 -20.38 -0.44
C ALA A 171 24.77 -19.13 -1.17
N GLU A 172 23.89 -18.20 -1.56
CA GLU A 172 24.31 -16.93 -2.17
C GLU A 172 25.10 -16.05 -1.18
N LEU A 173 24.64 -15.94 0.07
CA LEU A 173 25.34 -15.21 1.12
C LEU A 173 26.74 -15.78 1.36
N ALA A 174 26.87 -17.10 1.45
CA ALA A 174 28.17 -17.76 1.61
C ALA A 174 29.12 -17.47 0.43
N LYS A 175 28.59 -17.35 -0.80
CA LYS A 175 29.38 -16.95 -1.97
C LYS A 175 29.85 -15.49 -1.86
N LYS A 176 28.95 -14.57 -1.49
CA LYS A 176 29.28 -13.15 -1.28
C LYS A 176 30.31 -12.95 -0.17
N GLU A 177 30.24 -13.72 0.92
CA GLU A 177 31.23 -13.68 2.00
C GLU A 177 32.63 -14.04 1.49
N LYS A 178 32.76 -15.10 0.68
CA LYS A 178 34.04 -15.48 0.07
C LYS A 178 34.59 -14.40 -0.85
N GLU A 179 33.75 -13.84 -1.73
CA GLU A 179 34.15 -12.74 -2.61
C GLU A 179 34.61 -11.51 -1.80
N LEU A 180 33.92 -11.21 -0.70
CA LEU A 180 34.28 -10.11 0.19
C LEU A 180 35.63 -10.36 0.89
N GLU A 181 35.92 -11.59 1.33
CA GLU A 181 37.23 -11.93 1.91
C GLU A 181 38.37 -11.77 0.90
N GLU A 182 38.17 -12.21 -0.34
CA GLU A 182 39.17 -12.02 -1.40
C GLU A 182 39.41 -10.54 -1.69
N LEU A 183 38.35 -9.74 -1.73
CA LEU A 183 38.44 -8.30 -1.95
C LEU A 183 39.19 -7.61 -0.79
N LYS A 184 38.88 -7.98 0.46
CA LYS A 184 39.62 -7.48 1.65
C LYS A 184 41.11 -7.78 1.57
N LYS A 185 41.50 -9.00 1.20
CA LYS A 185 42.91 -9.39 1.03
C LYS A 185 43.61 -8.55 -0.05
N LYS A 186 42.94 -8.28 -1.17
CA LYS A 186 43.49 -7.42 -2.23
C LYS A 186 43.71 -5.99 -1.74
N VAL A 187 42.72 -5.41 -1.05
CA VAL A 187 42.82 -4.05 -0.50
C VAL A 187 43.91 -3.94 0.55
N GLN A 188 44.04 -4.93 1.45
CA GLN A 188 45.12 -4.96 2.45
C GLN A 188 46.50 -5.00 1.80
N LYS A 189 46.70 -5.87 0.80
CA LYS A 189 47.95 -5.89 0.01
C LYS A 189 48.22 -4.55 -0.67
N GLN A 190 47.20 -3.92 -1.25
CA GLN A 190 47.34 -2.62 -1.89
C GLN A 190 47.79 -1.54 -0.89
N ALA A 191 47.20 -1.55 0.30
CA ALA A 191 47.54 -0.61 1.38
C ALA A 191 48.94 -0.85 1.96
N GLU A 192 49.40 -2.10 2.05
CA GLU A 192 50.77 -2.45 2.43
C GLU A 192 51.78 -1.95 1.38
N ILE A 193 51.51 -2.19 0.10
CA ILE A 193 52.35 -1.70 -1.01
C ILE A 193 52.42 -0.17 -1.00
N GLU A 194 51.30 0.53 -0.79
CA GLU A 194 51.30 2.01 -0.69
C GLU A 194 52.11 2.52 0.51
N LYS A 195 52.07 1.83 1.66
CA LYS A 195 52.87 2.20 2.83
C LYS A 195 54.38 2.03 2.57
N GLU A 196 54.79 0.89 2.01
CA GLU A 196 56.20 0.65 1.63
C GLU A 196 56.69 1.68 0.61
N HIS A 197 55.86 2.06 -0.36
CA HIS A 197 56.20 3.05 -1.38
C HIS A 197 56.32 4.48 -0.84
N THR A 198 55.65 4.77 0.29
CA THR A 198 55.68 6.08 0.97
C THR A 198 56.87 6.18 1.93
N GLU A 199 57.27 5.06 2.55
CA GLU A 199 58.45 4.99 3.42
C GLU A 199 59.77 5.01 2.63
N SER A 200 59.82 4.44 1.41
CA SER A 200 61.04 4.46 0.57
C SER A 200 61.35 5.83 -0.07
N LYS A 201 60.46 6.82 0.05
CA LYS A 201 60.62 8.18 -0.50
C LYS A 201 61.03 9.23 0.55
N LYS A 202 61.21 8.82 1.81
CA LYS A 202 61.82 9.63 2.88
C LYS A 202 63.29 9.28 3.05
#